data_AF-A0A818U519-F1
#
_entry.id   AF-A0A818U519-F1
#
_cell.length_a   1.000
_cell.length_b   1.000
_cell.length_c   1.000
_cell.angle_alpha   90.00
_cell.angle_beta   90.00
_cell.angle_gamma   90.00
#
_symmetry.space_group_name_H-M   'P 1'
#
loop_
_entity.id
_entity.type
_entity.pdbx_description
1 polymer ?
#
loop_
_entity_poly.entity_id
_entity_poly.type
_entity_poly.pdbx_seq_one_letter_code
_entity_poly.pdbx_strand_id
1 'polypeptide(L)'
;MIIGILVCLFLGTICNTLSIITFCQTRTRGMGNGIYRLWISIIGQIGTIAITIRLLLIFVTKSSQWITCFGLDYVISVSIALYYSLTACIAIERTVVVYTHVLFDKMRSRSVAKIIIPILIVYHSLIAIHEFFQRRLFSDR
;
A
#
# COMPACT_ATOMS: atom_id res chain seq x y z
N MET A 1 3.77 -12.97 21.79
CA MET A 1 4.10 -12.08 20.65
C MET A 1 3.72 -12.68 19.31
N ILE A 2 4.21 -13.88 18.95
CA ILE A 2 3.97 -14.52 17.63
C ILE A 2 2.48 -14.76 17.33
N ILE A 3 1.69 -15.24 18.30
CA ILE A 3 0.25 -15.48 18.14
C ILE A 3 -0.49 -14.18 17.81
N GLY A 4 -0.10 -13.06 18.43
CA GLY A 4 -0.69 -11.74 18.14
C GLY A 4 -0.44 -11.29 16.70
N ILE A 5 0.75 -11.54 16.18
CA ILE A 5 1.10 -11.21 14.78
C ILE A 5 0.26 -12.04 13.80
N LEU A 6 0.09 -13.34 14.07
CA LEU A 6 -0.77 -14.23 13.26
C LEU A 6 -2.22 -13.76 13.24
N VAL A 7 -2.77 -13.36 14.39
CA VAL A 7 -4.14 -12.83 14.49
C VAL A 7 -4.28 -11.52 13.72
N CYS A 8 -3.33 -10.60 13.85
CA CYS A 8 -3.33 -9.34 13.10
C CYS A 8 -3.24 -9.57 11.57
N LEU A 9 -2.44 -10.53 11.12
CA LEU A 9 -2.35 -10.89 9.70
C LEU A 9 -3.66 -11.47 9.19
N PHE A 10 -4.29 -12.37 9.96
CA PHE A 10 -5.57 -12.97 9.60
C PHE A 10 -6.70 -11.93 9.53
N LEU A 11 -6.76 -11.03 10.51
CA LEU A 11 -7.73 -9.93 10.49
C LEU A 11 -7.45 -8.96 9.34
N GLY A 12 -6.18 -8.64 9.08
CA GLY A 12 -5.76 -7.78 7.98
C GLY A 12 -6.15 -8.33 6.61
N THR A 13 -5.95 -9.63 6.37
CA THR A 13 -6.34 -10.28 5.12
C THR A 13 -7.87 -10.29 4.96
N ILE A 14 -8.62 -10.61 6.03
CA ILE A 14 -10.09 -10.57 6.01
C ILE A 14 -10.59 -9.15 5.70
N CYS A 15 -10.11 -8.13 6.42
CA CYS A 15 -10.53 -6.74 6.22
C CYS A 15 -10.20 -6.22 4.81
N ASN A 16 -9.03 -6.55 4.28
CA ASN A 16 -8.65 -6.15 2.93
C ASN A 16 -9.46 -6.93 1.87
N THR A 17 -9.76 -8.22 2.10
CA THR A 17 -10.60 -9.00 1.18
C THR A 17 -12.03 -8.46 1.15
N LEU A 18 -12.62 -8.19 2.32
CA LEU A 18 -13.94 -7.57 2.40
C LEU A 18 -13.95 -6.20 1.74
N SER A 19 -12.94 -5.35 1.97
CA SER A 19 -12.84 -4.06 1.28
C SER A 19 -12.78 -4.23 -0.23
N ILE A 20 -11.99 -5.17 -0.76
CA ILE A 20 -11.96 -5.44 -2.20
C ILE A 20 -13.36 -5.81 -2.71
N ILE A 21 -14.07 -6.71 -2.03
CA ILE A 21 -15.42 -7.14 -2.42
C ILE A 21 -16.40 -5.95 -2.37
N THR A 22 -16.42 -5.18 -1.28
CA THR A 22 -17.32 -4.04 -1.09
C THR A 22 -17.08 -2.91 -2.09
N PHE A 23 -15.82 -2.65 -2.46
CA PHE A 23 -15.45 -1.60 -3.41
C PHE A 23 -15.45 -2.07 -4.87
N CYS A 24 -15.52 -3.38 -5.11
CA CYS A 24 -15.77 -3.92 -6.46
C CYS A 24 -17.20 -3.64 -6.92
N GLN A 25 -18.16 -3.53 -5.99
CA GLN A 25 -19.55 -3.22 -6.31
C GLN A 25 -19.68 -1.79 -6.87
N THR A 26 -20.24 -1.69 -8.07
CA THR A 26 -20.34 -0.47 -8.90
C THR A 26 -21.04 0.71 -8.21
N ARG A 27 -21.91 0.44 -7.24
CA ARG A 27 -22.67 1.45 -6.50
C ARG A 27 -21.77 2.36 -5.64
N THR A 28 -20.62 1.87 -5.20
CA THR A 28 -19.68 2.58 -4.31
C THR A 28 -18.55 3.30 -5.08
N ARG A 29 -18.38 3.00 -6.38
CA ARG A 29 -17.36 3.62 -7.27
C ARG A 29 -17.78 4.96 -7.88
N GLY A 30 -18.91 5.53 -7.44
CA GLY A 30 -19.42 6.82 -7.93
C GLY A 30 -18.56 8.04 -7.56
N MET A 31 -17.59 7.89 -6.64
CA MET A 31 -16.67 8.96 -6.22
C MET A 31 -15.22 8.46 -6.32
N GLY A 32 -14.27 9.32 -6.68
CA GLY A 32 -12.84 8.97 -6.83
C GLY A 32 -12.25 8.31 -5.57
N ASN A 33 -12.74 8.69 -4.39
CA ASN A 33 -12.44 8.07 -3.10
C ASN A 33 -12.61 6.53 -3.06
N GLY A 34 -13.60 5.98 -3.75
CA GLY A 34 -13.80 4.53 -3.83
C GLY A 34 -12.70 3.80 -4.61
N ILE A 35 -12.08 4.49 -5.58
CA ILE A 35 -10.94 3.97 -6.34
C ILE A 35 -9.69 3.98 -5.47
N TYR A 36 -9.40 5.10 -4.79
CA TYR A 36 -8.25 5.17 -3.88
C TYR A 36 -8.31 4.07 -2.81
N ARG A 37 -9.48 3.84 -2.20
CA ARG A 37 -9.63 2.83 -1.16
C ARG A 37 -9.43 1.40 -1.66
N LEU A 38 -9.86 1.12 -2.89
CA LEU A 38 -9.62 -0.18 -3.52
C LEU A 38 -8.12 -0.41 -3.75
N TRP A 39 -7.40 0.60 -4.22
CA TRP A 39 -5.93 0.53 -4.37
C TRP A 39 -5.20 0.39 -3.04
N ILE A 40 -5.60 1.15 -2.01
CA ILE A 40 -5.07 0.99 -0.65
C ILE A 40 -5.28 -0.44 -0.14
N SER A 41 -6.46 -1.03 -0.39
CA SER A 41 -6.76 -2.40 0.02
C SER A 41 -5.92 -3.44 -0.71
N ILE A 42 -5.67 -3.25 -2.01
CA ILE A 42 -4.78 -4.11 -2.81
C ILE A 42 -3.34 -4.01 -2.30
N ILE A 43 -2.84 -2.79 -2.09
CA ILE A 43 -1.48 -2.55 -1.59
C ILE A 43 -1.33 -3.11 -0.17
N GLY A 44 -2.34 -2.93 0.66
CA GLY A 44 -2.41 -3.51 2.00
C GLY A 44 -2.35 -5.04 1.96
N GLN A 45 -3.07 -5.68 1.04
CA GLN A 45 -2.97 -7.13 0.83
C GLN A 45 -1.56 -7.56 0.44
N ILE A 46 -0.96 -6.91 -0.56
CA ILE A 46 0.40 -7.21 -1.02
C ILE A 46 1.39 -7.09 0.17
N GLY A 47 1.27 -6.03 0.96
CA GLY A 47 2.09 -5.83 2.16
C GLY A 47 1.88 -6.94 3.20
N THR A 48 0.64 -7.31 3.51
CA THR A 48 0.34 -8.39 4.47
C THR A 48 0.88 -9.75 4.00
N ILE A 49 0.80 -10.04 2.70
CA ILE A 49 1.35 -11.27 2.11
C ILE A 49 2.88 -11.26 2.21
N ALA A 50 3.52 -10.14 1.85
CA ALA A 50 4.98 -10.00 1.93
C ALA A 50 5.51 -10.18 3.37
N ILE A 51 4.83 -9.60 4.37
CA ILE A 51 5.16 -9.79 5.79
C ILE A 51 4.99 -11.26 6.20
N THR A 52 3.90 -11.90 5.76
CA THR A 52 3.64 -13.32 6.07
C THR A 52 4.73 -14.22 5.49
N ILE A 53 5.13 -14.00 4.24
CA ILE A 53 6.21 -14.74 3.59
C ILE A 53 7.52 -14.54 4.34
N ARG A 54 7.85 -13.30 4.74
CA ARG A 54 9.05 -12.99 5.52
C ARG A 54 9.08 -13.76 6.85
N LEU A 55 7.95 -13.80 7.56
CA LEU A 55 7.84 -14.53 8.83
C LEU A 55 7.99 -16.04 8.65
N LEU A 56 7.39 -16.61 7.59
CA LEU A 56 7.58 -18.03 7.25
C LEU A 56 9.04 -18.34 6.92
N LEU A 57 9.72 -17.46 6.18
CA LEU A 57 11.13 -17.61 5.85
C LEU A 57 12.02 -17.67 7.10
N ILE A 58 11.81 -16.73 8.03
CA ILE A 58 12.53 -16.68 9.31
C ILE A 58 12.30 -17.95 10.14
N PHE A 59 11.09 -18.51 10.08
CA PHE A 59 10.75 -19.72 10.83
C PHE A 59 11.37 -20.99 10.24
N VAL A 60 11.42 -21.09 8.90
CA VAL A 60 11.92 -22.27 8.18
C VAL A 60 13.44 -22.30 8.09
N THR A 61 14.11 -21.15 7.99
CA THR A 61 15.54 -21.11 7.65
C THR A 61 16.35 -20.37 8.72
N LYS A 62 17.08 -21.13 9.56
CA LYS A 62 18.00 -20.57 10.56
C LYS A 62 19.31 -20.02 9.99
N SER A 63 19.66 -20.27 8.71
CA SER A 63 21.07 -20.11 8.28
C SER A 63 21.35 -19.51 6.89
N SER A 64 20.40 -19.20 6.01
CA SER A 64 20.78 -18.62 4.70
C SER A 64 19.60 -17.97 3.99
N GLN A 65 19.55 -16.64 3.92
CA GLN A 65 18.62 -15.91 3.03
C GLN A 65 18.87 -14.39 3.03
N TRP A 66 20.03 -13.95 2.54
CA TRP A 66 20.28 -12.51 2.33
C TRP A 66 19.47 -11.94 1.15
N ILE A 67 19.29 -12.72 0.08
CA ILE A 67 18.68 -12.26 -1.18
C ILE A 67 17.14 -12.15 -1.09
N THR A 68 16.47 -13.13 -0.50
CA THR A 68 15.00 -13.12 -0.36
C THR A 68 14.53 -12.09 0.67
N CYS A 69 15.33 -11.84 1.71
CA CYS A 69 15.03 -10.83 2.72
C CYS A 69 15.10 -9.41 2.12
N PHE A 70 16.05 -9.16 1.20
CA PHE A 70 16.24 -7.84 0.60
C PHE A 70 15.09 -7.42 -0.34
N GLY A 71 14.64 -8.33 -1.20
CA GLY A 71 13.51 -8.06 -2.09
C GLY A 71 12.19 -7.88 -1.34
N LEU A 72 11.97 -8.67 -0.28
CA LEU A 72 10.78 -8.53 0.57
C LEU A 72 10.79 -7.23 1.37
N ASP A 73 11.94 -6.80 1.90
CA ASP A 73 12.06 -5.54 2.64
C ASP A 73 11.76 -4.34 1.73
N TYR A 74 12.24 -4.37 0.48
CA TYR A 74 11.87 -3.39 -0.55
C TYR A 74 10.36 -3.34 -0.79
N VAL A 75 9.72 -4.49 -1.03
CA VAL A 75 8.27 -4.55 -1.29
C VAL A 75 7.48 -4.03 -0.09
N ILE A 76 7.85 -4.42 1.13
CA ILE A 76 7.19 -3.97 2.36
C ILE A 76 7.32 -2.45 2.52
N SER A 77 8.52 -1.89 2.33
CA SER A 77 8.77 -0.45 2.43
C SER A 77 7.94 0.34 1.43
N VAL A 78 7.94 -0.07 0.16
CA VAL A 78 7.15 0.56 -0.90
C VAL A 78 5.65 0.45 -0.62
N SER A 79 5.16 -0.71 -0.17
CA SER A 79 3.74 -0.88 0.18
C SER A 79 3.30 0.05 1.31
N ILE A 80 4.12 0.21 2.35
CA ILE A 80 3.81 1.10 3.48
C ILE A 80 3.78 2.56 3.02
N ALA A 81 4.80 2.98 2.28
CA ALA A 81 4.90 4.38 1.83
C ALA A 81 3.76 4.76 0.86
N LEU A 82 3.37 3.84 -0.03
CA LEU A 82 2.19 4.01 -0.87
C LEU A 82 0.91 4.09 -0.04
N TYR A 83 0.73 3.22 0.95
CA TYR A 83 -0.45 3.21 1.81
C TYR A 83 -0.65 4.57 2.50
N TYR A 84 0.39 5.12 3.12
CA TYR A 84 0.32 6.42 3.79
C TYR A 84 0.04 7.56 2.81
N SER A 85 0.73 7.58 1.67
CA SER A 85 0.59 8.64 0.68
C SER A 85 -0.81 8.65 0.05
N LEU A 86 -1.36 7.46 -0.28
CA LEU A 86 -2.74 7.33 -0.76
C LEU A 86 -3.76 7.75 0.30
N THR A 87 -3.52 7.41 1.56
CA THR A 87 -4.37 7.82 2.68
C THR A 87 -4.36 9.34 2.86
N ALA A 88 -3.20 9.98 2.71
CA ALA A 88 -3.08 11.44 2.73
C ALA A 88 -3.82 12.10 1.55
N CYS A 89 -3.71 11.55 0.33
CA CYS A 89 -4.48 12.02 -0.82
C CYS A 89 -5.99 11.96 -0.57
N ILE A 90 -6.48 10.87 0.04
CA ILE A 90 -7.90 10.75 0.44
C ILE A 90 -8.30 11.84 1.44
N ALA A 91 -7.46 12.10 2.45
CA ALA A 91 -7.73 13.11 3.46
C ALA A 91 -7.82 14.50 2.82
N ILE A 92 -6.88 14.85 1.95
CA ILE A 92 -6.88 16.13 1.22
C ILE A 92 -8.14 16.24 0.35
N GLU A 93 -8.48 15.19 -0.41
CA GLU A 93 -9.69 15.20 -1.25
C GLU A 93 -10.94 15.40 -0.39
N ARG A 94 -11.04 14.76 0.77
CA ARG A 94 -12.15 14.94 1.71
C ARG A 94 -12.22 16.35 2.27
N THR A 95 -11.09 16.94 2.63
CA THR A 95 -11.04 18.33 3.12
C THR A 95 -11.47 19.32 2.05
N VAL A 96 -11.03 19.12 0.80
CA VAL A 96 -11.45 19.95 -0.34
C VAL A 96 -12.96 19.81 -0.58
N VAL A 97 -13.51 18.59 -0.52
CA VAL A 97 -14.96 18.36 -0.65
C VAL A 97 -15.75 19.13 0.40
N VAL A 98 -15.33 19.05 1.67
CA VAL A 98 -15.97 19.77 2.78
C VAL A 98 -15.87 21.27 2.56
N TYR A 99 -14.70 21.79 2.20
CA TYR A 99 -14.49 23.22 1.99
C TYR A 99 -15.28 23.77 0.80
N THR A 100 -15.38 23.00 -0.28
CA THR A 100 -16.04 23.43 -1.52
C THR A 100 -17.58 23.29 -1.44
N HIS A 101 -18.09 22.75 -0.32
CA HIS A 101 -19.47 22.54 0.12
C HIS A 101 -20.48 21.89 -0.86
N VAL A 102 -20.42 22.11 -2.19
CA VAL A 102 -21.41 21.60 -3.17
C VAL A 102 -20.85 21.36 -4.60
N LEU A 103 -19.76 22.01 -5.03
CA LEU A 103 -19.28 21.96 -6.44
C LEU A 103 -18.29 20.80 -6.74
N PHE A 104 -18.33 19.71 -6.00
CA PHE A 104 -17.37 18.62 -6.22
C PHE A 104 -17.76 17.74 -7.42
N ASP A 105 -17.05 17.93 -8.53
CA ASP A 105 -17.19 17.09 -9.71
C ASP A 105 -16.55 15.70 -9.49
N LYS A 106 -17.42 14.71 -9.31
CA LYS A 106 -17.06 13.29 -9.14
C LYS A 106 -16.28 12.73 -10.33
N MET A 107 -16.54 13.21 -11.56
CA MET A 107 -15.85 12.77 -12.78
C MET A 107 -14.40 13.28 -12.81
N ARG A 108 -14.20 14.53 -12.36
CA ARG A 108 -12.86 15.12 -12.23
C ARG A 108 -12.03 14.40 -11.17
N SER A 109 -12.59 14.14 -9.98
CA SER A 109 -11.91 13.37 -8.92
C SER A 109 -11.53 11.96 -9.36
N ARG A 110 -12.40 11.28 -10.12
CA ARG A 110 -12.10 9.95 -10.68
C ARG A 110 -10.91 9.97 -11.64
N SER A 111 -10.83 10.99 -12.48
CA SER A 111 -9.73 11.15 -13.44
C SER A 111 -8.42 11.49 -12.75
N VAL A 112 -8.47 12.38 -11.75
CA VAL A 112 -7.32 12.72 -10.90
C VAL A 112 -6.80 11.47 -10.17
N ALA A 113 -7.68 10.64 -9.59
CA ALA A 113 -7.29 9.40 -8.94
C ALA A 113 -6.54 8.44 -9.87
N LYS A 114 -7.06 8.25 -11.10
CA LYS A 114 -6.40 7.39 -12.10
C LYS A 114 -5.00 7.86 -12.48
N ILE A 115 -4.71 9.16 -12.40
CA ILE A 115 -3.42 9.74 -12.76
C ILE A 115 -2.47 9.75 -11.55
N ILE A 116 -2.97 10.12 -10.37
CA ILE A 116 -2.19 10.23 -9.13
C ILE A 116 -1.64 8.86 -8.69
N ILE A 117 -2.43 7.79 -8.79
CA ILE A 117 -2.02 6.45 -8.36
C ILE A 117 -0.74 5.96 -9.07
N PRO A 118 -0.65 5.92 -10.42
CA PRO A 118 0.56 5.47 -11.09
C PRO A 118 1.75 6.40 -10.83
N ILE A 119 1.53 7.71 -10.70
CA ILE A 119 2.59 8.67 -10.34
C ILE A 119 3.18 8.32 -8.97
N LEU A 120 2.32 8.05 -7.96
CA LEU A 120 2.79 7.64 -6.64
C LEU A 120 3.58 6.33 -6.68
N ILE A 121 3.14 5.36 -7.48
CA ILE A 121 3.84 4.07 -7.64
C ILE A 121 5.24 4.30 -8.19
N VAL A 122 5.36 5.10 -9.26
CA VAL A 122 6.67 5.41 -9.86
C VAL A 122 7.56 6.17 -8.89
N TYR A 123 7.02 7.18 -8.19
CA TYR A 123 7.76 7.98 -7.22
C TYR A 123 8.33 7.13 -6.08
N HIS A 124 7.51 6.29 -5.46
CA HIS A 124 7.97 5.42 -4.38
C HIS A 124 8.92 4.33 -4.86
N SER A 125 8.77 3.85 -6.10
CA SER A 125 9.71 2.90 -6.70
C SER A 125 11.09 3.55 -6.89
N LEU A 126 11.13 4.79 -7.38
CA LEU A 126 12.38 5.54 -7.55
C LEU A 126 13.08 5.80 -6.21
N ILE A 127 12.32 6.21 -5.18
CA ILE A 127 12.87 6.40 -3.83
C ILE A 127 13.46 5.11 -3.30
N ALA A 128 12.73 4.01 -3.40
CA ALA A 128 13.19 2.75 -2.86
C ALA A 128 14.42 2.21 -3.61
N ILE A 129 14.53 2.46 -4.92
CA ILE A 129 15.75 2.17 -5.70
C ILE A 129 16.91 3.08 -5.27
N HIS A 130 16.64 4.36 -5.02
CA HIS A 130 17.65 5.30 -4.55
C HIS A 130 18.19 4.90 -3.17
N GLU A 131 17.30 4.59 -2.23
CA GLU A 131 17.67 4.06 -0.91
C GLU A 131 18.44 2.74 -1.02
N PHE A 132 18.06 1.87 -1.97
CA PHE A 132 18.78 0.62 -2.25
C PHE A 132 20.22 0.91 -2.68
N PHE A 133 20.41 1.83 -3.63
CA PHE A 133 21.74 2.18 -4.13
C PHE A 133 22.61 2.78 -3.01
N GLN A 134 22.02 3.63 -2.19
CA GLN A 134 22.69 4.25 -1.05
C GLN A 134 23.11 3.21 -0.01
N ARG A 135 22.22 2.27 0.37
CA ARG A 135 22.58 1.20 1.31
C ARG A 135 23.68 0.28 0.80
N ARG A 136 23.71 0.00 -0.52
CA ARG A 136 24.77 -0.82 -1.12
C ARG A 136 26.13 -0.12 -1.08
N LEU A 137 26.18 1.18 -1.37
CA LEU A 137 27.42 1.96 -1.33
C LEU A 137 28.06 2.04 0.07
N PHE A 138 27.24 2.05 1.12
CA PHE A 138 27.72 2.11 2.51
C PHE A 138 28.07 0.74 3.10
N SER A 139 27.59 -0.37 2.51
CA SER A 139 27.89 -1.72 3.00
C SER A 139 29.24 -2.27 2.49
N ASP A 140 29.86 -1.62 1.49
CA ASP A 140 31.15 -2.00 0.89
C ASP A 140 32.35 -1.22 1.49
N ARG A 141 32.18 -0.49 2.59
CA ARG A 141 33.24 0.20 3.34
C ARG A 141 33.33 -0.32 4.76
#